data_AF-A0A8S9JIE6-F1
#
_entry.id   AF-A0A8S9JIE6-F1
#
_cell.length_a   1.000
_cell.length_b   1.000
_cell.length_c   1.000
_cell.angle_alpha   90.00
_cell.angle_beta   90.00
_cell.angle_gamma   90.00
#
_symmetry.space_group_name_H-M   'P 1'
#
loop_
_entity.id
_entity.type
_entity.pdbx_description
1 polymer ?
#
loop_
_entity_poly.entity_id
_entity_poly.type
_entity_poly.pdbx_seq_one_letter_code
_entity_poly.pdbx_strand_id
1 'polypeptide(L)'
;MVAEALAGLDYKPEIIPGEQGVIEVARHPDAVTVVTGIVGCAGLKPTVAAIEAGKDIALANKETLIAGGPFVLPLANKHNVKILPADSEHSAIFQCIQGLPEGALRKIILTASGGAFRDWPVEKLKEVKVADALKHPNWSMGKKITVDSATLFNKGLEVIEAHYLFGAEYDDIEIVIHPQRFICACSTGMA
;
A
#
# COMPACT_ATOMS: atom_id res chain seq x y z
N MET A 1 3.17 -32.53 12.51
CA MET A 1 2.65 -31.15 12.66
C MET A 1 1.76 -30.68 11.51
N VAL A 2 2.23 -30.47 10.27
CA VAL A 2 1.31 -30.04 9.17
C VAL A 2 0.59 -31.22 8.52
N ALA A 3 1.29 -32.33 8.22
CA ALA A 3 0.68 -33.53 7.63
C ALA A 3 -0.42 -34.16 8.52
N GLU A 4 -0.25 -34.11 9.84
CA GLU A 4 -1.26 -34.57 10.81
C GLU A 4 -2.49 -33.66 10.83
N ALA A 5 -2.30 -32.34 10.68
CA ALA A 5 -3.41 -31.38 10.62
C ALA A 5 -4.29 -31.55 9.36
N LEU A 6 -3.73 -32.16 8.30
CA LEU A 6 -4.43 -32.41 7.04
C LEU A 6 -5.01 -33.82 6.92
N ALA A 7 -4.72 -34.71 7.88
CA ALA A 7 -5.08 -36.12 7.80
C ALA A 7 -6.60 -36.38 7.79
N GLY A 8 -7.40 -35.43 8.30
CA GLY A 8 -8.86 -35.51 8.36
C GLY A 8 -9.61 -34.67 7.33
N LEU A 9 -8.93 -34.09 6.34
CA LEU A 9 -9.56 -33.26 5.31
C LEU A 9 -9.81 -34.07 4.03
N ASP A 10 -11.01 -33.93 3.48
CA ASP A 10 -11.38 -34.51 2.18
C ASP A 10 -10.58 -33.88 1.02
N TYR A 11 -10.23 -32.60 1.15
CA TYR A 11 -9.34 -31.88 0.24
C TYR A 11 -7.93 -31.83 0.80
N LYS A 12 -6.95 -32.23 -0.01
CA LYS A 12 -5.53 -32.18 0.33
C LYS A 12 -4.89 -31.00 -0.39
N PRO A 13 -4.73 -29.82 0.26
CA PRO A 13 -4.04 -28.70 -0.35
C PRO A 13 -2.57 -29.05 -0.62
N GLU A 14 -2.03 -28.53 -1.70
CA GLU A 14 -0.59 -28.52 -1.91
C GLU A 14 0.06 -27.53 -0.92
N ILE A 15 1.17 -27.94 -0.30
CA ILE A 15 1.88 -27.14 0.69
C ILE A 15 3.28 -26.89 0.20
N ILE A 16 3.58 -25.63 -0.10
CA ILE A 16 4.90 -25.19 -0.53
C ILE A 16 5.42 -24.22 0.54
N PRO A 17 6.39 -24.63 1.38
CA PRO A 17 6.89 -23.76 2.43
C PRO A 17 7.89 -22.73 1.90
N GLY A 18 8.08 -21.66 2.68
CA GLY A 18 9.12 -20.66 2.44
C GLY A 18 8.80 -19.69 1.30
N GLU A 19 9.83 -18.94 0.89
CA GLU A 19 9.73 -17.88 -0.13
C GLU A 19 9.20 -18.40 -1.47
N GLN A 20 9.61 -19.62 -1.86
CA GLN A 20 9.13 -20.25 -3.09
C GLN A 20 7.61 -20.41 -3.07
N GLY A 21 7.02 -20.84 -1.95
CA GLY A 21 5.57 -21.00 -1.84
C GLY A 21 4.81 -19.70 -2.01
N VAL A 22 5.37 -18.59 -1.51
CA VAL A 22 4.77 -17.25 -1.69
C VAL A 22 4.76 -16.86 -3.17
N ILE A 23 5.86 -17.13 -3.89
CA ILE A 23 5.96 -16.87 -5.33
C ILE A 23 5.00 -17.75 -6.13
N GLU A 24 4.91 -19.06 -5.81
CA GLU A 24 4.01 -19.99 -6.49
C GLU A 24 2.54 -19.60 -6.32
N VAL A 25 2.13 -19.24 -5.10
CA VAL A 25 0.76 -18.78 -4.84
C VAL A 25 0.45 -17.48 -5.60
N ALA A 26 1.41 -16.56 -5.67
CA ALA A 26 1.23 -15.29 -6.39
C ALA A 26 1.05 -15.49 -7.90
N ARG A 27 1.63 -16.54 -8.49
CA ARG A 27 1.50 -16.84 -9.92
C ARG A 27 0.52 -17.96 -10.24
N HIS A 28 -0.29 -18.39 -9.27
CA HIS A 28 -1.17 -19.55 -9.42
C HIS A 28 -2.05 -19.42 -10.69
N PRO A 29 -2.16 -20.47 -11.53
CA PRO A 29 -2.82 -20.38 -12.83
C PRO A 29 -4.28 -19.92 -12.71
N ASP A 30 -5.00 -20.41 -11.70
CA ASP A 30 -6.42 -20.09 -11.46
C ASP A 30 -6.67 -18.71 -10.87
N ALA A 31 -5.64 -18.03 -10.34
CA ALA A 31 -5.79 -16.68 -9.83
C ALA A 31 -5.90 -15.69 -11.00
N VAL A 32 -6.71 -14.64 -10.85
CA VAL A 32 -6.79 -13.53 -11.83
C VAL A 32 -6.21 -12.25 -11.25
N THR A 33 -6.32 -12.10 -9.93
CA THR A 33 -5.84 -10.93 -9.18
C THR A 33 -5.08 -11.40 -7.94
N VAL A 34 -4.03 -10.67 -7.58
CA VAL A 34 -3.20 -10.91 -6.40
C VAL A 34 -3.25 -9.70 -5.48
N VAL A 35 -3.62 -9.92 -4.21
CA VAL A 35 -3.60 -8.88 -3.18
C VAL A 35 -2.25 -8.90 -2.46
N THR A 36 -1.49 -7.81 -2.51
CA THR A 36 -0.15 -7.74 -1.92
C THR A 36 -0.18 -7.32 -0.45
N GLY A 37 -0.41 -8.28 0.45
CA GLY A 37 -0.49 -8.03 1.91
C GLY A 37 0.83 -8.18 2.68
N ILE A 38 1.94 -8.50 2.02
CA ILE A 38 3.24 -8.73 2.67
C ILE A 38 3.92 -7.40 2.96
N VAL A 39 4.32 -7.20 4.21
CA VAL A 39 4.95 -5.95 4.67
C VAL A 39 6.39 -5.82 4.14
N GLY A 40 6.76 -4.61 3.72
CA GLY A 40 8.12 -4.27 3.30
C GLY A 40 8.52 -4.88 1.95
N CYS A 41 9.82 -4.94 1.67
CA CYS A 41 10.34 -5.38 0.36
C CYS A 41 10.18 -6.88 0.10
N ALA A 42 9.77 -7.66 1.10
CA ALA A 42 9.50 -9.09 0.93
C ALA A 42 8.33 -9.36 -0.05
N GLY A 43 7.44 -8.38 -0.25
CA GLY A 43 6.36 -8.46 -1.23
C GLY A 43 6.82 -8.29 -2.69
N LEU A 44 8.05 -7.85 -2.94
CA LEU A 44 8.50 -7.47 -4.28
C LEU A 44 8.60 -8.67 -5.23
N LYS A 45 9.32 -9.72 -4.86
CA LYS A 45 9.48 -10.92 -5.70
C LYS A 45 8.15 -11.60 -6.07
N PRO A 46 7.21 -11.86 -5.13
CA PRO A 46 5.92 -12.42 -5.50
C PRO A 46 5.08 -11.47 -6.36
N THR A 47 5.19 -10.15 -6.16
CA THR A 47 4.52 -9.17 -7.04
C THR A 47 5.06 -9.23 -8.47
N VAL A 48 6.38 -9.29 -8.64
CA VAL A 48 7.01 -9.46 -9.96
C VAL A 48 6.54 -10.74 -10.63
N ALA A 49 6.54 -11.87 -9.92
CA ALA A 49 6.08 -13.15 -10.46
C ALA A 49 4.59 -13.13 -10.86
N ALA A 50 3.75 -12.46 -10.07
CA ALA A 50 2.33 -12.26 -10.41
C ALA A 50 2.17 -11.42 -11.69
N ILE A 51 2.94 -10.35 -11.85
CA ILE A 51 2.92 -9.51 -13.05
C ILE A 51 3.38 -10.32 -14.28
N GLU A 52 4.48 -11.07 -14.18
CA GLU A 52 4.98 -11.91 -15.27
C GLU A 52 3.96 -12.97 -15.71
N ALA A 53 3.16 -13.47 -14.75
CA ALA A 53 2.06 -14.40 -14.98
C ALA A 53 0.75 -13.74 -15.45
N GLY A 54 0.75 -12.42 -15.70
CA GLY A 54 -0.40 -11.68 -16.23
C GLY A 54 -1.53 -11.46 -15.23
N LYS A 55 -1.23 -11.44 -13.92
CA LYS A 55 -2.22 -11.25 -12.85
C LYS A 55 -2.35 -9.77 -12.49
N ASP A 56 -3.58 -9.27 -12.36
CA ASP A 56 -3.81 -7.93 -11.84
C ASP A 56 -3.36 -7.83 -10.37
N ILE A 57 -2.80 -6.69 -9.98
CA ILE A 57 -2.22 -6.48 -8.65
C ILE A 57 -3.11 -5.54 -7.86
N ALA A 58 -3.72 -6.02 -6.78
CA ALA A 58 -4.32 -5.16 -5.75
C ALA A 58 -3.25 -4.81 -4.73
N LEU A 59 -2.65 -3.64 -4.89
CA LEU A 59 -1.45 -3.21 -4.19
C LEU A 59 -1.78 -2.62 -2.81
N ALA A 60 -1.58 -3.38 -1.75
CA ALA A 60 -1.66 -2.88 -0.37
C ALA A 60 -0.27 -2.59 0.24
N ASN A 61 0.79 -3.17 -0.33
CA ASN A 61 2.17 -2.96 0.09
C ASN A 61 2.83 -1.82 -0.70
N LYS A 62 2.79 -0.60 -0.14
CA LYS A 62 3.43 0.59 -0.72
C LYS A 62 4.92 0.43 -0.98
N GLU A 63 5.64 -0.30 -0.12
CA GLU A 63 7.08 -0.48 -0.24
C GLU A 63 7.51 -1.12 -1.57
N THR A 64 6.62 -1.86 -2.24
CA THR A 64 6.87 -2.38 -3.59
C THR A 64 7.10 -1.26 -4.62
N LEU A 65 6.30 -0.20 -4.59
CA LEU A 65 6.47 0.95 -5.50
C LEU A 65 7.60 1.87 -5.05
N ILE A 66 7.80 2.03 -3.74
CA ILE A 66 8.85 2.92 -3.22
C ILE A 66 10.23 2.33 -3.52
N ALA A 67 10.42 1.02 -3.34
CA ALA A 67 11.71 0.37 -3.60
C ALA A 67 11.88 -0.07 -5.06
N GLY A 68 10.78 -0.36 -5.77
CA GLY A 68 10.81 -1.02 -7.07
C GLY A 68 10.07 -0.28 -8.19
N GLY A 69 9.49 0.89 -7.96
CA GLY A 69 8.62 1.60 -8.92
C GLY A 69 9.18 1.71 -10.34
N PRO A 70 10.44 2.17 -10.54
CA PRO A 70 11.06 2.26 -11.87
C PRO A 70 11.21 0.92 -12.61
N PHE A 71 11.11 -0.21 -11.92
CA PHE A 71 11.15 -1.55 -12.50
C PHE A 71 9.75 -2.18 -12.61
N VAL A 72 8.96 -2.07 -11.55
CA VAL A 72 7.63 -2.70 -11.43
C VAL A 72 6.63 -2.08 -12.40
N LEU A 73 6.61 -0.75 -12.55
CA LEU A 73 5.65 -0.09 -13.44
C LEU A 73 5.89 -0.40 -14.92
N PRO A 74 7.13 -0.32 -15.47
CA PRO A 74 7.38 -0.77 -16.83
C PRO A 74 7.07 -2.25 -17.05
N LEU A 75 7.32 -3.10 -16.06
CA LEU A 75 7.00 -4.53 -16.14
C LEU A 75 5.48 -4.75 -16.22
N ALA A 76 4.69 -4.08 -15.37
CA ALA A 76 3.24 -4.15 -15.40
C ALA A 76 2.68 -3.70 -16.77
N ASN A 77 3.18 -2.59 -17.29
CA ASN A 77 2.83 -2.10 -18.63
C ASN A 77 3.19 -3.11 -19.73
N LYS A 78 4.39 -3.70 -19.69
CA LYS A 78 4.84 -4.71 -20.65
C LYS A 78 3.93 -5.94 -20.68
N HIS A 79 3.42 -6.37 -19.52
CA HIS A 79 2.55 -7.54 -19.39
C HIS A 79 1.05 -7.19 -19.47
N ASN A 80 0.69 -5.92 -19.71
CA ASN A 80 -0.69 -5.43 -19.73
C ASN A 80 -1.46 -5.76 -18.43
N VAL A 81 -0.77 -5.65 -17.30
CA VAL A 81 -1.27 -5.92 -15.96
C VAL A 81 -1.67 -4.61 -15.29
N LYS A 82 -2.82 -4.59 -14.62
CA LYS A 82 -3.28 -3.43 -13.85
C LYS A 82 -2.71 -3.46 -12.44
N ILE A 83 -2.28 -2.29 -11.96
CA ILE A 83 -1.96 -2.07 -10.55
C ILE A 83 -3.09 -1.22 -9.96
N LEU A 84 -3.85 -1.82 -9.05
CA LEU A 84 -5.01 -1.24 -8.39
C LEU A 84 -4.62 -0.87 -6.94
N PRO A 85 -4.73 0.41 -6.53
CA PRO A 85 -4.38 0.79 -5.18
C PRO A 85 -5.36 0.25 -4.14
N ALA A 86 -4.83 -0.44 -3.13
CA ALA A 86 -5.60 -0.90 -1.97
C ALA A 86 -5.31 -0.10 -0.69
N ASP A 87 -4.29 0.76 -0.68
CA ASP A 87 -4.10 1.74 0.40
C ASP A 87 -5.25 2.77 0.38
N SER A 88 -5.71 3.21 1.54
CA SER A 88 -7.00 3.89 1.70
C SER A 88 -7.04 5.25 1.00
N GLU A 89 -5.96 6.03 1.08
CA GLU A 89 -5.84 7.33 0.44
C GLU A 89 -5.77 7.21 -1.08
N HIS A 90 -4.96 6.28 -1.60
CA HIS A 90 -4.82 6.06 -3.04
C HIS A 90 -6.07 5.41 -3.63
N SER A 91 -6.71 4.51 -2.90
CA SER A 91 -8.01 3.96 -3.29
C SER A 91 -9.07 5.06 -3.40
N ALA A 92 -9.06 6.04 -2.48
CA ALA A 92 -9.97 7.19 -2.56
C ALA A 92 -9.67 8.08 -3.77
N ILE A 93 -8.40 8.38 -4.06
CA ILE A 93 -8.00 9.12 -5.27
C ILE A 93 -8.43 8.37 -6.52
N PHE A 94 -8.13 7.08 -6.58
CA PHE A 94 -8.47 6.21 -7.70
C PHE A 94 -9.96 6.24 -7.99
N GLN A 95 -10.81 6.18 -6.96
CA GLN A 95 -12.26 6.31 -7.10
C GLN A 95 -12.69 7.71 -7.58
N CYS A 96 -12.07 8.77 -7.07
CA CYS A 96 -12.40 10.15 -7.46
C CYS A 96 -12.07 10.47 -8.92
N ILE A 97 -11.05 9.81 -9.49
CA ILE A 97 -10.62 10.07 -10.88
C ILE A 97 -11.27 9.14 -11.90
N GLN A 98 -12.09 8.16 -11.48
CA GLN A 98 -12.76 7.27 -12.43
C GLN A 98 -13.67 8.06 -13.37
N GLY A 99 -13.51 7.84 -14.67
CA GLY A 99 -14.31 8.50 -15.71
C GLY A 99 -13.85 9.92 -16.08
N LEU A 100 -12.80 10.45 -15.44
CA LEU A 100 -12.17 11.69 -15.90
C LEU A 100 -11.28 11.43 -17.13
N PRO A 101 -11.13 12.41 -18.03
CA PRO A 101 -10.19 12.26 -19.15
C PRO A 101 -8.75 12.19 -18.65
N GLU A 102 -7.89 11.57 -19.46
CA GLU A 102 -6.46 11.53 -19.18
C GLU A 102 -5.91 12.96 -19.02
N GLY A 103 -5.06 13.17 -17.99
CA GLY A 103 -4.52 14.50 -17.66
C GLY A 103 -5.49 15.44 -16.92
N ALA A 104 -6.70 15.00 -16.57
CA ALA A 104 -7.64 15.82 -15.79
C ALA A 104 -7.20 16.05 -14.33
N LEU A 105 -6.35 15.16 -13.80
CA LEU A 105 -5.84 15.24 -12.43
C LEU A 105 -4.84 16.40 -12.31
N ARG A 106 -5.22 17.45 -11.59
CA ARG A 106 -4.36 18.62 -11.36
C ARG A 106 -3.58 18.52 -10.06
N LYS A 107 -4.27 18.14 -8.99
CA LYS A 107 -3.70 18.13 -7.63
C LYS A 107 -4.26 16.96 -6.85
N ILE A 108 -3.40 16.35 -6.04
CA ILE A 108 -3.77 15.32 -5.07
C ILE A 108 -3.70 15.95 -3.67
N ILE A 109 -4.75 15.74 -2.88
CA ILE A 109 -4.78 16.10 -1.46
C ILE A 109 -4.79 14.81 -0.65
N LEU A 110 -3.64 14.45 -0.07
CA LEU A 110 -3.48 13.31 0.82
C LEU A 110 -3.79 13.72 2.26
N THR A 111 -4.78 13.07 2.89
CA THR A 111 -5.09 13.37 4.29
C THR A 111 -4.25 12.54 5.25
N ALA A 112 -3.75 13.13 6.34
CA ALA A 112 -3.05 12.40 7.40
C ALA A 112 -3.79 12.56 8.73
N SER A 113 -3.78 11.52 9.58
CA SER A 113 -4.36 11.60 10.94
C SER A 113 -3.56 12.52 11.87
N GLY A 114 -2.26 12.70 11.57
CA GLY A 114 -1.29 13.34 12.45
C GLY A 114 -0.54 12.36 13.36
N GLY A 115 -1.01 11.12 13.50
CA GLY A 115 -0.39 10.10 14.34
C GLY A 115 -0.50 10.37 15.85
N ALA A 116 0.17 9.53 16.65
CA ALA A 116 0.10 9.55 18.11
C ALA A 116 0.69 10.83 18.74
N PHE A 117 1.64 11.48 18.06
CA PHE A 117 2.38 12.63 18.59
C PHE A 117 1.89 13.98 18.08
N ARG A 118 0.79 14.02 17.31
CA ARG A 118 0.24 15.24 16.68
C ARG A 118 0.14 16.43 17.65
N ASP A 119 -0.42 16.17 18.82
CA ASP A 119 -0.76 17.20 19.80
C ASP A 119 0.28 17.29 20.94
N TRP A 120 1.43 16.64 20.79
CA TRP A 120 2.48 16.63 21.81
C TRP A 120 3.41 17.85 21.66
N PRO A 121 3.90 18.44 22.76
CA PRO A 121 4.94 19.46 22.71
C PRO A 121 6.21 18.93 22.03
N VAL A 122 6.84 19.78 21.20
CA VAL A 122 8.05 19.44 20.42
C VAL A 122 9.18 18.96 21.34
N GLU A 123 9.29 19.53 22.53
CA GLU A 123 10.32 19.20 23.51
C GLU A 123 10.22 17.73 23.97
N LYS A 124 8.99 17.20 24.04
CA LYS A 124 8.75 15.80 24.44
C LYS A 124 9.08 14.80 23.35
N LEU A 125 9.16 15.23 22.08
CA LEU A 125 9.44 14.33 20.96
C LEU A 125 10.82 13.66 21.04
N LYS A 126 11.76 14.25 21.79
CA LYS A 126 13.11 13.68 22.00
C LYS A 126 13.12 12.46 22.92
N GLU A 127 12.06 12.28 23.71
CA GLU A 127 11.99 11.25 24.78
C GLU A 127 10.96 10.15 24.47
N VAL A 128 10.28 10.22 23.32
CA VAL A 128 9.23 9.28 22.94
C VAL A 128 9.77 7.86 22.81
N LYS A 129 8.97 6.88 23.25
CA LYS A 129 9.31 5.46 23.13
C LYS A 129 8.42 4.80 22.09
N VAL A 130 8.85 3.62 21.62
CA VAL A 130 8.02 2.77 20.74
C VAL A 130 6.65 2.48 21.37
N ALA A 131 6.60 2.27 22.70
CA ALA A 131 5.36 2.05 23.43
C ALA A 131 4.38 3.25 23.36
N ASP A 132 4.88 4.47 23.15
CA ASP A 132 4.04 5.66 22.98
C ASP A 132 3.52 5.75 21.56
N ALA A 133 4.36 5.44 20.57
CA ALA A 133 3.96 5.40 19.15
C ALA A 133 2.85 4.35 18.89
N LEU A 134 2.89 3.21 19.59
CA LEU A 134 1.92 2.13 19.43
C LEU A 134 0.51 2.45 19.96
N LYS A 135 0.30 3.59 20.63
CA LYS A 135 -1.01 4.06 21.12
C LYS A 135 -1.71 4.90 20.05
N HIS A 136 -2.01 4.31 18.89
CA HIS A 136 -2.66 5.04 17.80
C HIS A 136 -4.11 5.41 18.18
N PRO A 137 -4.55 6.67 17.99
CA PRO A 137 -5.84 7.14 18.48
C PRO A 137 -7.05 6.48 17.80
N ASN A 138 -6.91 6.10 16.53
CA ASN A 138 -8.05 5.72 15.69
C ASN A 138 -8.02 4.27 15.17
N TRP A 139 -6.90 3.56 15.23
CA TRP A 139 -6.71 2.31 14.47
C TRP A 139 -5.93 1.27 15.24
N SER A 140 -6.28 0.00 15.04
CA SER A 140 -5.47 -1.15 15.42
C SER A 140 -4.75 -1.67 14.18
N MET A 141 -3.43 -1.45 14.10
CA MET A 141 -2.62 -1.79 12.92
C MET A 141 -1.34 -2.52 13.32
N GLY A 142 -0.59 -3.01 12.34
CA GLY A 142 0.75 -3.57 12.57
C GLY A 142 1.72 -2.57 13.19
N LYS A 143 2.71 -3.06 13.94
CA LYS A 143 3.66 -2.21 14.68
C LYS A 143 4.43 -1.24 13.77
N LYS A 144 4.85 -1.70 12.59
CA LYS A 144 5.63 -0.90 11.62
C LYS A 144 4.83 0.31 11.13
N ILE A 145 3.65 0.08 10.53
CA ILE A 145 2.78 1.16 10.05
C ILE A 145 2.33 2.11 11.18
N THR A 146 2.14 1.57 12.39
CA THR A 146 1.76 2.39 13.54
C THR A 146 2.85 3.37 13.93
N VAL A 147 4.12 2.93 13.96
CA VAL A 147 5.28 3.79 14.23
C VAL A 147 5.45 4.81 13.10
N ASP A 148 5.36 4.37 11.84
CA ASP A 148 5.48 5.26 10.68
C ASP A 148 4.37 6.33 10.66
N SER A 149 3.17 5.99 11.13
CA SER A 149 2.09 6.97 11.27
C SER A 149 2.39 7.98 12.37
N ALA A 150 2.99 7.56 13.49
CA ALA A 150 3.36 8.44 14.59
C ALA A 150 4.46 9.44 14.20
N THR A 151 5.36 9.06 13.28
CA THR A 151 6.43 9.92 12.76
C THR A 151 6.06 10.68 11.49
N LEU A 152 4.85 10.47 10.96
CA LEU A 152 4.39 10.89 9.62
C LEU A 152 5.22 10.34 8.46
N PHE A 153 6.18 9.44 8.71
CA PHE A 153 6.94 8.78 7.66
C PHE A 153 6.04 7.96 6.73
N ASN A 154 4.96 7.39 7.28
CA ASN A 154 3.93 6.71 6.49
C ASN A 154 3.39 7.63 5.38
N LYS A 155 3.10 8.90 5.71
CA LYS A 155 2.59 9.85 4.72
C LYS A 155 3.66 10.23 3.69
N GLY A 156 4.92 10.30 4.09
CA GLY A 156 6.05 10.47 3.16
C GLY A 156 6.14 9.33 2.13
N LEU A 157 5.94 8.08 2.56
CA LEU A 157 5.89 6.93 1.66
C LEU A 157 4.67 7.02 0.72
N GLU A 158 3.51 7.44 1.23
CA GLU A 158 2.29 7.56 0.43
C GLU A 158 2.37 8.69 -0.62
N VAL A 159 3.17 9.73 -0.39
CA VAL A 159 3.47 10.76 -1.41
C VAL A 159 4.24 10.13 -2.59
N ILE A 160 5.28 9.35 -2.31
CA ILE A 160 6.06 8.65 -3.36
C ILE A 160 5.16 7.66 -4.10
N GLU A 161 4.32 6.94 -3.37
CA GLU A 161 3.35 6.01 -3.96
C GLU A 161 2.34 6.73 -4.86
N ALA A 162 1.81 7.89 -4.45
CA ALA A 162 0.88 8.68 -5.26
C ALA A 162 1.53 9.19 -6.55
N HIS A 163 2.79 9.62 -6.49
CA HIS A 163 3.58 9.99 -7.67
C HIS A 163 3.65 8.82 -8.66
N TYR A 164 4.00 7.62 -8.17
CA TYR A 164 4.13 6.43 -9.03
C TYR A 164 2.79 5.91 -9.58
N LEU A 165 1.71 5.95 -8.78
CA LEU A 165 0.40 5.43 -9.19
C LEU A 165 -0.34 6.36 -10.15
N PHE A 166 -0.22 7.67 -9.97
CA PHE A 166 -1.05 8.64 -10.67
C PHE A 166 -0.25 9.59 -11.58
N GLY A 167 1.08 9.49 -11.60
CA GLY A 167 1.94 10.35 -12.40
C GLY A 167 1.92 11.83 -11.97
N ALA A 168 1.46 12.12 -10.76
CA ALA A 168 1.45 13.49 -10.22
C ALA A 168 2.85 13.93 -9.81
N GLU A 169 3.25 15.16 -10.16
CA GLU A 169 4.50 15.75 -9.68
C GLU A 169 4.44 15.99 -8.17
N TYR A 170 5.59 15.97 -7.49
CA TYR A 170 5.64 16.12 -6.03
C TYR A 170 5.04 17.45 -5.55
N ASP A 171 5.20 18.52 -6.32
CA ASP A 171 4.64 19.84 -6.01
C ASP A 171 3.10 19.88 -6.12
N ASP A 172 2.51 18.89 -6.81
CA ASP A 172 1.06 18.72 -6.98
C ASP A 172 0.44 17.76 -5.95
N ILE A 173 1.23 17.28 -4.97
CA ILE A 173 0.76 16.41 -3.89
C ILE A 173 0.80 17.19 -2.57
N GLU A 174 -0.38 17.58 -2.07
CA GLU A 174 -0.52 18.32 -0.82
C GLU A 174 -0.93 17.39 0.33
N ILE A 175 -0.29 17.57 1.49
CA ILE A 175 -0.65 16.83 2.71
C ILE A 175 -1.50 17.74 3.61
N VAL A 176 -2.68 17.27 3.99
CA VAL A 176 -3.56 17.96 4.94
C VAL A 176 -3.78 17.10 6.18
N ILE A 177 -3.62 17.67 7.37
CA ILE A 177 -3.96 16.97 8.61
C ILE A 177 -5.48 16.99 8.78
N HIS A 178 -6.10 15.81 8.71
CA HIS A 178 -7.53 15.60 8.93
C HIS A 178 -7.73 14.56 10.04
N PRO A 179 -7.78 14.98 11.32
CA PRO A 179 -7.88 14.11 12.48
C PRO A 179 -9.06 13.12 12.45
N GLN A 180 -10.19 13.56 11.88
CA GLN A 180 -11.44 12.82 11.86
C GLN A 180 -11.43 11.67 10.84
N ARG A 181 -10.58 11.74 9.81
CA ARG A 181 -10.36 10.67 8.80
C ARG A 181 -11.63 10.20 8.07
N PHE A 182 -12.65 11.04 7.94
CA PHE A 182 -13.83 10.72 7.13
C PHE A 182 -13.56 10.90 5.63
N ILE A 183 -12.71 11.87 5.29
CA ILE A 183 -12.21 12.08 3.94
C ILE A 183 -10.81 11.48 3.87
N CYS A 184 -10.62 10.44 3.06
CA CYS A 184 -9.32 9.78 2.89
C CYS A 184 -8.39 10.59 1.98
N ALA A 185 -8.89 11.07 0.84
CA ALA A 185 -8.16 11.95 -0.07
C ALA A 185 -9.13 12.69 -0.99
N CYS A 186 -8.66 13.76 -1.64
CA CYS A 186 -9.40 14.48 -2.67
C CYS A 186 -8.50 14.75 -3.88
N SER A 187 -9.12 14.93 -5.04
CA SER A 187 -8.45 15.42 -6.25
C SER A 187 -9.13 16.72 -6.73
N THR A 188 -8.37 17.55 -7.45
CA THR A 188 -8.94 18.72 -8.14
C THR A 188 -8.79 18.55 -9.65
N GLY A 189 -9.80 18.98 -10.40
CA GLY A 189 -9.87 18.86 -11.87
C GLY A 189 -9.57 20.16 -12.62
N MET A 190 -9.48 20.08 -13.95
CA MET A 190 -9.68 21.23 -14.84
C MET A 190 -11.17 21.48 -15.05
N ALA A 191 -11.56 22.76 -15.03
CA ALA A 191 -12.91 23.20 -15.36
C ALA A 191 -13.13 23.18 -16.88
#